data_AF-A0A6M4WR36-F1
#
_entry.id   AF-A0A6M4WR36-F1
#
_cell.length_a   1.000
_cell.length_b   1.000
_cell.length_c   1.000
_cell.angle_alpha   90.00
_cell.angle_beta   90.00
_cell.angle_gamma   90.00
#
_symmetry.space_group_name_H-M   'P 1'
#
loop_
_entity.id
_entity.type
_entity.pdbx_description
1 polymer ?
#
loop_
_entity_poly.entity_id
_entity_poly.type
_entity_poly.pdbx_seq_one_letter_code
_entity_poly.pdbx_strand_id
1 'polypeptide(L)'
;MTRSTSRVAVIARVLRGERPVRQLLACELRGQVVQLLGYGTTDPTWTATPELLAEAIDAGLTRAEREEKDTPAGAPSTAHALVLEADGLDLVGVCQCGRRIGRAPLARSVDGLVGLWQRHTDQADRDAAAWADALTALPNTRPIGAS
;
A
#
# COMPACT_ATOMS: atom_id res chain seq x y z
N MET A 1 11.92 -18.01 -30.07
CA MET A 1 10.69 -17.21 -29.93
C MET A 1 10.39 -17.03 -28.45
N THR A 2 10.81 -15.92 -27.84
CA THR A 2 10.51 -15.59 -26.44
C THR A 2 9.05 -15.18 -26.35
N ARG A 3 8.21 -16.07 -25.82
CA ARG A 3 6.79 -15.79 -25.57
C ARG A 3 6.73 -14.74 -24.46
N SER A 4 6.59 -13.46 -24.84
CA SER A 4 6.29 -12.40 -23.88
C SER A 4 5.03 -12.82 -23.11
N THR A 5 5.18 -13.09 -21.81
CA THR A 5 4.08 -13.62 -21.01
C THR A 5 3.26 -12.42 -20.54
N SER A 6 1.99 -12.34 -20.96
CA SER A 6 1.06 -11.28 -20.52
C SER A 6 0.98 -11.19 -19.00
N ARG A 7 0.88 -9.98 -18.44
CA ARG A 7 0.75 -9.71 -17.00
C ARG A 7 -0.43 -10.48 -16.39
N VAL A 8 -1.58 -10.51 -17.08
CA VAL A 8 -2.75 -11.33 -16.73
C VAL A 8 -2.39 -12.82 -16.63
N ALA A 9 -1.60 -13.34 -17.56
CA ALA A 9 -1.20 -14.75 -17.56
C ALA A 9 -0.23 -15.09 -16.42
N VAL A 10 0.60 -14.13 -15.99
CA VAL A 10 1.45 -14.26 -14.79
C VAL A 10 0.59 -14.26 -13.53
N ILE A 11 -0.32 -13.30 -13.39
CA ILE A 11 -1.21 -13.20 -12.23
C ILE A 11 -2.06 -14.47 -12.09
N ALA A 12 -2.71 -14.90 -13.19
CA ALA A 12 -3.50 -16.12 -13.19
C ALA A 12 -2.66 -17.37 -12.87
N ARG A 13 -1.38 -17.41 -13.25
CA ARG A 13 -0.48 -18.52 -12.89
C ARG A 13 -0.17 -18.53 -11.40
N VAL A 14 0.06 -17.36 -10.80
CA VAL A 14 0.29 -17.23 -9.35
C VAL A 14 -0.95 -17.64 -8.56
N LEU A 15 -2.13 -17.17 -8.98
CA LEU A 15 -3.41 -17.52 -8.34
C LEU A 15 -3.71 -19.03 -8.39
N ARG A 16 -3.21 -19.75 -9.40
CA ARG A 16 -3.31 -21.21 -9.52
C ARG A 16 -2.19 -21.97 -8.80
N GLY A 17 -1.14 -21.30 -8.34
CA GLY A 17 0.03 -21.95 -7.76
C GLY A 17 -0.21 -22.37 -6.30
N GLU A 18 -0.06 -23.66 -6.01
CA GLU A 18 -0.13 -24.26 -4.67
C GLU A 18 1.11 -23.94 -3.79
N ARG A 19 1.51 -22.67 -3.64
CA ARG A 19 2.53 -22.30 -2.64
C ARG A 19 2.21 -21.02 -1.89
N PRO A 20 1.39 -21.10 -0.83
CA PRO A 20 1.42 -20.13 0.25
C PRO A 20 2.23 -20.70 1.42
N VAL A 21 3.45 -20.21 1.65
CA VAL A 21 4.10 -20.32 2.97
C VAL A 21 3.37 -19.35 3.91
N ARG A 22 2.15 -19.69 4.33
CA ARG A 22 1.40 -19.04 5.42
C ARG A 22 0.47 -20.07 6.08
N GLN A 23 0.27 -19.92 7.39
CA GLN A 23 -0.71 -20.72 8.13
C GLN A 23 -2.10 -20.58 7.50
N LEU A 24 -2.76 -21.72 7.29
CA LEU A 24 -4.09 -21.86 6.71
C LEU A 24 -5.13 -21.11 7.56
N LEU A 25 -5.50 -19.91 7.14
CA LEU A 25 -6.73 -19.25 7.54
C LEU A 25 -7.71 -19.38 6.36
N ALA A 26 -8.66 -20.31 6.52
CA ALA A 26 -9.79 -20.63 5.64
C ALA A 26 -9.46 -21.15 4.22
N CYS A 27 -9.69 -22.46 4.06
CA CYS A 27 -9.98 -23.22 2.85
C CYS A 27 -8.94 -23.19 1.71
N GLU A 28 -8.15 -24.27 1.66
CA GLU A 28 -7.31 -24.67 0.54
C GLU A 28 -8.05 -24.54 -0.81
N LEU A 29 -7.37 -23.89 -1.78
CA LEU A 29 -7.74 -23.86 -3.19
C LEU A 29 -7.76 -25.29 -3.75
N ARG A 30 -8.88 -26.01 -3.61
CA ARG A 30 -9.16 -27.25 -4.32
C ARG A 30 -10.34 -27.04 -5.26
N GLY A 31 -10.14 -26.23 -6.31
CA GLY A 31 -11.18 -26.01 -7.32
C GLY A 31 -11.05 -24.69 -8.08
N GLN A 32 -11.64 -24.63 -9.27
CA GLN A 32 -11.52 -23.61 -10.32
C GLN A 32 -12.07 -22.21 -9.98
N VAL A 33 -12.36 -21.92 -8.70
CA VAL A 33 -13.12 -20.74 -8.28
C VAL A 33 -12.55 -20.16 -6.98
N VAL A 34 -12.33 -18.84 -6.98
CA VAL A 34 -12.05 -17.98 -5.83
C VAL A 34 -13.38 -17.47 -5.29
N GLN A 35 -13.58 -17.54 -3.97
CA GLN A 35 -14.83 -17.10 -3.33
C GLN A 35 -14.54 -16.08 -2.23
N LEU A 36 -15.39 -15.07 -2.12
CA LEU A 36 -15.45 -14.18 -0.97
C LEU A 36 -16.60 -14.65 -0.06
N LEU A 37 -16.29 -14.90 1.20
CA LEU A 37 -17.29 -15.25 2.20
C LEU A 37 -17.94 -14.00 2.78
N GLY A 38 -19.23 -14.08 3.10
CA GLY A 38 -19.92 -13.03 3.84
C GLY A 38 -19.44 -12.93 5.29
N TYR A 39 -19.63 -11.76 5.91
CA TYR A 39 -19.23 -11.54 7.31
C TYR A 39 -19.96 -12.51 8.24
N GLY A 40 -19.21 -13.34 8.97
CA GLY A 40 -19.77 -14.30 9.93
C GLY A 40 -20.52 -15.48 9.31
N THR A 41 -20.42 -15.69 7.99
CA THR A 41 -21.05 -16.81 7.28
C THR A 41 -20.04 -17.59 6.43
N THR A 42 -20.38 -18.84 6.12
CA THR A 42 -19.70 -19.66 5.11
C THR A 42 -20.31 -19.54 3.72
N ASP A 43 -21.39 -18.76 3.58
CA ASP A 43 -22.03 -18.51 2.29
C ASP A 43 -21.18 -17.56 1.45
N PRO A 44 -20.86 -17.93 0.20
CA PRO A 44 -20.09 -17.06 -0.68
C PRO A 44 -20.98 -15.88 -1.12
N THR A 45 -20.53 -14.67 -0.85
CA THR A 45 -21.17 -13.44 -1.34
C THR A 45 -20.71 -13.09 -2.75
N TRP A 46 -19.60 -13.68 -3.19
CA TRP A 46 -19.04 -13.48 -4.52
C TRP A 46 -18.14 -14.65 -4.93
N THR A 47 -18.06 -14.93 -6.23
CA THR A 47 -17.23 -15.99 -6.81
C THR A 47 -16.62 -15.56 -8.14
N ALA A 48 -15.37 -15.93 -8.42
CA ALA A 48 -14.74 -15.75 -9.74
C ALA A 48 -13.71 -16.82 -10.05
N THR A 49 -13.40 -17.04 -11.32
CA THR A 49 -12.26 -17.90 -11.69
C THR A 49 -10.94 -17.14 -11.50
N PRO A 50 -9.80 -17.83 -11.35
CA PRO A 50 -8.48 -17.19 -11.29
C PRO A 50 -8.17 -16.27 -12.48
N GLU A 51 -8.69 -16.58 -13.67
CA GLU A 51 -8.54 -15.77 -14.88
C GLU A 51 -9.33 -14.47 -14.79
N LEU A 52 -10.60 -14.56 -14.39
CA LEU A 52 -11.46 -13.39 -14.20
C LEU A 52 -10.92 -12.46 -13.11
N LEU A 53 -10.39 -13.04 -12.02
CA LEU A 53 -9.73 -12.27 -10.98
C LEU A 53 -8.42 -11.63 -11.46
N ALA A 54 -7.65 -12.34 -12.28
CA ALA A 54 -6.41 -11.79 -12.85
C ALA A 54 -6.67 -10.59 -13.77
N GLU A 55 -7.73 -10.64 -14.58
CA GLU A 55 -8.16 -9.53 -15.42
C GLU A 55 -8.61 -8.32 -14.58
N ALA A 56 -9.38 -8.55 -13.52
CA ALA A 56 -9.82 -7.49 -12.62
C ALA A 56 -8.63 -6.81 -11.91
N ILE A 57 -7.65 -7.59 -11.46
CA ILE A 57 -6.41 -7.06 -10.85
C ILE A 57 -5.63 -6.24 -11.88
N ASP A 58 -5.46 -6.75 -13.10
CA ASP A 58 -4.75 -6.04 -14.18
C ASP A 58 -5.42 -4.71 -14.54
N ALA A 59 -6.75 -4.70 -14.61
CA ALA A 59 -7.54 -3.49 -14.85
C ALA A 59 -7.38 -2.48 -13.71
N GLY A 60 -7.42 -2.92 -12.45
CA GLY A 60 -7.20 -2.08 -11.27
C GLY A 60 -5.80 -1.47 -11.24
N LEU A 61 -4.76 -2.26 -11.52
CA LEU A 61 -3.39 -1.78 -11.61
C LEU A 61 -3.22 -0.79 -12.75
N THR A 62 -3.77 -1.08 -13.93
CA THR A 62 -3.72 -0.17 -15.10
C THR A 62 -4.43 1.14 -14.83
N ARG A 63 -5.50 1.13 -14.04
CA ARG A 63 -6.21 2.34 -13.61
C ARG A 63 -5.35 3.14 -12.63
N ALA A 64 -4.79 2.49 -11.61
CA ALA A 64 -3.89 3.13 -10.65
C ALA A 64 -2.65 3.75 -11.34
N GLU A 65 -2.03 3.04 -12.29
CA GLU A 65 -0.91 3.53 -13.09
C GLU A 65 -1.27 4.77 -13.92
N ARG A 66 -2.53 4.91 -14.36
CA ARG A 66 -3.01 6.12 -15.04
C ARG A 66 -3.27 7.27 -14.08
N GLU A 67 -3.93 6.98 -12.96
CA GLU A 67 -4.24 7.98 -11.93
C GLU A 67 -2.95 8.54 -11.29
N GLU A 68 -1.90 7.73 -11.16
CA GLU A 68 -0.57 8.17 -10.70
C GLU A 68 0.11 9.11 -11.72
N LYS A 69 -0.13 8.92 -13.02
CA LYS A 69 0.41 9.78 -14.09
C LYS A 69 -0.22 11.18 -14.13
N ASP A 70 -1.43 11.32 -13.60
CA ASP A 70 -2.17 12.60 -13.54
C ASP A 70 -1.87 13.39 -12.26
N THR A 71 -1.02 12.87 -11.38
CA THR A 71 -0.43 13.66 -10.29
C THR A 71 0.82 14.35 -10.84
N PRO A 72 0.95 15.69 -10.78
CA PRO A 72 2.15 16.36 -11.26
C PRO A 72 3.37 15.81 -10.51
N ALA A 73 4.28 15.18 -11.25
CA ALA A 73 5.61 14.81 -10.79
C ALA A 73 6.36 16.09 -10.38
N GLY A 74 6.19 16.50 -9.14
CA GLY A 74 6.65 17.81 -8.67
C GLY A 74 6.21 18.17 -7.26
N ALA A 75 5.17 17.51 -6.71
CA ALA A 75 4.99 17.50 -5.27
C ALA A 75 5.89 16.41 -4.68
N PRO A 76 6.88 16.72 -3.82
CA PRO A 76 7.44 15.71 -2.94
C PRO A 76 6.30 15.31 -1.99
N SER A 77 5.45 14.38 -2.43
CA SER A 77 4.71 13.57 -1.49
C SER A 77 5.78 12.87 -0.69
N THR A 78 6.00 13.33 0.55
CA THR A 78 6.64 12.54 1.58
C THR A 78 5.72 11.34 1.80
N ALA A 79 5.78 10.37 0.88
CA ALA A 79 4.96 9.18 0.95
C ALA A 79 5.41 8.42 2.19
N HIS A 80 4.62 8.51 3.25
CA HIS A 80 4.93 7.92 4.53
C HIS A 80 4.43 6.49 4.55
N ALA A 81 5.09 5.54 3.89
CA ALA A 81 4.71 4.12 4.02
C ALA A 81 5.15 3.54 5.38
N LEU A 82 4.35 2.64 5.98
CA LEU A 82 4.76 1.85 7.14
C LEU A 82 5.45 0.56 6.68
N VAL A 83 6.73 0.43 6.99
CA VAL A 83 7.55 -0.77 6.76
C VAL A 83 7.64 -1.55 8.07
N LEU A 84 7.40 -2.86 7.99
CA LEU A 84 7.53 -3.78 9.12
C LEU A 84 8.75 -4.68 8.89
N GLU A 85 9.71 -4.61 9.80
CA GLU A 85 10.89 -5.47 9.79
C GLU A 85 10.82 -6.47 10.94
N ALA A 86 11.10 -7.73 10.67
CA ALA A 86 11.17 -8.75 11.72
C ALA A 86 12.52 -8.64 12.46
N ASP A 87 12.46 -8.57 13.79
CA ASP A 87 13.60 -8.56 14.68
C ASP A 87 13.39 -9.60 15.80
N GLY A 88 13.86 -10.82 15.55
CA GLY A 88 13.63 -11.96 16.43
C GLY A 88 12.15 -12.32 16.52
N LEU A 89 11.56 -12.16 17.71
CA LEU A 89 10.14 -12.41 17.98
C LEU A 89 9.28 -11.15 17.90
N ASP A 90 9.83 -10.04 17.40
CA ASP A 90 9.14 -8.77 17.26
C ASP A 90 9.08 -8.30 15.80
N LEU A 91 8.13 -7.40 15.56
CA LEU A 91 8.03 -6.52 14.40
C LEU A 91 8.43 -5.11 14.82
N VAL A 92 9.36 -4.52 14.09
CA VAL A 92 9.73 -3.11 14.22
C VAL A 92 9.07 -2.34 13.08
N GLY A 93 8.24 -1.36 13.45
CA GLY A 93 7.63 -0.45 12.50
C GLY A 93 8.53 0.75 12.23
N VAL A 94 8.85 1.00 10.97
CA VAL A 94 9.62 2.16 10.49
C VAL A 94 8.83 2.82 9.38
N CYS A 95 8.71 4.14 9.42
CA CYS A 95 8.14 4.90 8.32
C CYS A 95 9.20 5.11 7.23
N GLN A 96 8.78 5.13 5.96
CA GLN A 96 9.65 5.39 4.81
C GLN A 96 10.47 6.70 4.92
N CYS A 97 9.99 7.68 5.69
CA CYS A 97 10.75 8.90 6.00
C CYS A 97 11.95 8.68 6.95
N GLY A 98 12.21 7.44 7.39
CA GLY A 98 13.26 7.05 8.33
C GLY A 98 12.84 7.10 9.80
N ARG A 99 11.60 7.52 10.11
CA ARG A 99 11.13 7.59 11.50
C ARG A 99 10.79 6.21 12.04
N ARG A 100 11.40 5.82 13.16
CA ARG A 100 10.97 4.65 13.93
C ARG A 100 9.61 4.91 14.59
N ILE A 101 8.63 4.06 14.32
CA ILE A 101 7.26 4.17 14.82
C ILE A 101 7.09 3.41 16.12
N GLY A 102 7.58 2.17 16.19
CA GLY A 102 7.44 1.35 17.39
C GLY A 102 7.88 -0.10 17.19
N ARG A 103 7.54 -0.94 18.17
CA ARG A 103 7.77 -2.37 18.18
C ARG A 103 6.51 -3.09 18.66
N ALA A 104 6.20 -4.24 18.07
CA ALA A 104 5.12 -5.12 18.51
C ALA A 104 5.58 -6.59 18.43
N PRO A 105 5.23 -7.46 19.39
CA PRO A 105 5.53 -8.88 19.26
C PRO A 105 4.87 -9.49 18.02
N LEU A 106 5.56 -10.41 17.32
CA LEU A 106 5.05 -11.11 16.13
C LEU A 106 3.74 -11.86 16.38
N ALA A 107 3.51 -12.30 17.62
CA ALA A 107 2.30 -13.02 18.03
C ALA A 107 1.10 -12.08 18.33
N ARG A 108 1.24 -10.76 18.15
CA ARG A 108 0.21 -9.76 18.43
C ARG A 108 -0.15 -8.98 17.16
N SER A 109 -1.32 -8.32 17.21
CA SER A 109 -1.77 -7.47 16.10
C SER A 109 -0.82 -6.29 15.87
N VAL A 110 -0.71 -5.88 14.60
CA VAL A 110 0.04 -4.70 14.16
C VAL A 110 -0.76 -3.40 14.25
N ASP A 111 -2.04 -3.45 14.64
CA ASP A 111 -2.93 -2.27 14.66
C ASP A 111 -2.40 -1.13 15.53
N GLY A 112 -1.70 -1.45 16.63
CA GLY A 112 -1.05 -0.44 17.46
C GLY A 112 0.05 0.33 16.74
N LEU A 113 0.82 -0.36 15.87
CA LEU A 113 1.83 0.27 15.02
C LEU A 113 1.18 1.09 13.91
N VAL A 114 0.09 0.61 13.33
CA VAL A 114 -0.69 1.36 12.33
C VAL A 114 -1.24 2.66 12.93
N GLY A 115 -1.83 2.61 14.13
CA GLY A 115 -2.34 3.81 14.80
C GLY A 115 -1.25 4.81 15.19
N LEU A 116 -0.06 4.33 15.57
CA LEU A 116 1.11 5.20 15.81
C LEU A 116 1.62 5.84 14.52
N TRP A 117 1.67 5.06 13.43
CA TRP A 117 2.07 5.54 12.10
C TRP A 117 1.09 6.59 11.57
N GLN A 118 -0.21 6.37 11.67
CA GLN A 118 -1.22 7.32 11.21
C GLN A 118 -1.13 8.65 11.96
N ARG A 119 -0.94 8.63 13.27
CA ARG A 119 -0.69 9.87 14.03
C ARG A 119 0.57 10.62 13.57
N HIS A 120 1.60 9.88 13.15
CA HIS A 120 2.82 10.46 12.62
C HIS A 120 2.58 11.12 11.26
N THR A 121 1.87 10.47 10.34
CA THR A 121 1.53 11.04 9.03
C THR A 121 0.64 12.26 9.16
N ASP A 122 -0.39 12.19 10.01
CA ASP A 122 -1.30 13.32 10.26
C ASP A 122 -0.59 14.53 10.87
N GLN A 123 0.48 14.32 11.63
CA GLN A 123 1.31 15.41 12.14
C GLN A 123 2.22 15.97 11.05
N ALA A 124 2.87 15.10 10.25
CA ALA A 124 3.73 15.52 9.16
C ALA A 124 2.98 16.36 8.11
N ASP A 125 1.74 15.98 7.79
CA ASP A 125 0.88 16.73 6.86
C ASP A 125 0.51 18.10 7.40
N ARG A 126 0.22 18.20 8.70
CA ARG A 126 -0.06 19.49 9.37
C ARG A 126 1.17 20.39 9.39
N ASP A 127 2.33 19.83 9.67
CA ASP A 127 3.59 20.58 9.67
C ASP A 127 3.94 21.07 8.25
N ALA A 128 3.72 20.24 7.23
CA ALA A 128 3.92 20.61 5.84
C ALA A 128 3.00 21.75 5.40
N ALA A 129 1.72 21.72 5.80
CA ALA A 129 0.77 22.80 5.54
C ALA A 129 1.19 24.10 6.25
N ALA A 130 1.57 24.03 7.53
CA ALA A 130 2.03 25.19 8.28
C ALA A 130 3.30 25.83 7.67
N TRP A 131 4.23 25.01 7.17
CA TRP A 131 5.40 25.49 6.44
C TRP A 131 5.05 26.16 5.11
N ALA A 132 4.12 25.58 4.34
CA ALA A 132 3.65 26.19 3.10
C ALA A 132 2.99 27.55 3.33
N ASP A 133 2.16 27.67 4.38
CA ASP A 133 1.55 28.93 4.80
C ASP A 133 2.61 29.95 5.21
N ALA A 134 3.60 29.55 6.00
CA ALA A 134 4.69 30.42 6.43
C ALA A 134 5.52 30.94 5.25
N LEU A 135 5.83 30.09 4.27
CA LEU A 135 6.55 30.47 3.05
C LEU A 135 5.74 31.44 2.18
N THR A 136 4.42 31.26 2.11
CA THR A 136 3.52 32.16 1.38
C THR A 136 3.36 33.51 2.07
N ALA A 137 3.45 33.54 3.40
CA ALA A 137 3.38 34.75 4.21
C ALA A 137 4.69 35.56 4.24
N LEU A 138 5.80 35.04 3.71
CA LEU A 138 7.04 35.80 3.61
C LEU A 138 6.83 36.96 2.62
N PRO A 139 7.07 38.22 3.02
CA PRO A 139 6.95 39.35 2.11
C PRO A 139 7.99 39.17 0.99
N ASN A 140 7.53 39.21 -0.28
CA ASN A 140 8.39 39.27 -1.46
C ASN A 140 9.46 40.35 -1.22
N THR A 141 10.70 39.91 -0.99
CA THR A 141 11.83 40.81 -0.85
C THR A 141 11.91 41.62 -2.13
N ARG A 142 11.69 42.94 -2.01
CA ARG A 142 11.88 43.90 -3.10
C ARG A 142 13.27 43.65 -3.72
N PRO A 143 13.42 43.70 -5.05
CA PRO A 143 14.72 43.56 -5.66
C PRO A 143 15.64 44.66 -5.12
N ILE A 144 16.72 44.22 -4.47
CA ILE A 144 17.85 45.09 -4.13
C ILE A 144 18.51 45.44 -5.46
N GLY A 145 18.20 46.62 -5.99
CA GLY A 145 18.89 47.18 -7.16
C GLY A 145 17.94 47.77 -8.20
N ALA A 146 17.64 49.06 -8.05
CA ALA A 146 17.49 49.94 -9.20
C ALA A 146 18.20 51.25 -8.80
N SER A 147 19.25 51.54 -9.55
CA SER A 147 20.20 52.65 -9.40
C SER A 147 19.56 54.03 -9.39
#